data_AF-A0A8S2PJW1-F1
#
_entry.id   AF-A0A8S2PJW1-F1
#
_cell.length_a   1.000
_cell.length_b   1.000
_cell.length_c   1.000
_cell.angle_alpha   90.00
_cell.angle_beta   90.00
_cell.angle_gamma   90.00
#
_symmetry.space_group_name_H-M   'P 1'
#
loop_
_entity.id
_entity.type
_entity.pdbx_description
1 polymer ?
#
loop_
_entity_poly.entity_id
_entity_poly.type
_entity_poly.pdbx_seq_one_letter_code
_entity_poly.pdbx_strand_id
1 'polypeptide(L)'
;MRVANNVSATTIEQGVNNFLTGVLWGREVDGEWEWISTEPSLQKPEGCPNCTTYFKYLENQLVKSAIDRKTLREKTGQFVHSEGERFKCFYDELVELLRYNKKPSVCRRREDRILEEEKNLKTENDKEKEIKRPRRQSVLYADPLPVNGYRSADGTLYHYILPAF
;
A
#
# COMPACT_ATOMS: atom_id res chain seq x y z
N MET A 1 -10.91 3.49 5.77
CA MET A 1 -10.37 3.17 4.43
C MET A 1 -9.06 3.92 4.26
N ARG A 2 -7.94 3.21 4.18
CA ARG A 2 -6.56 3.74 4.12
C ARG A 2 -6.28 4.10 2.66
N VAL A 3 -5.82 5.30 2.30
CA VAL A 3 -5.71 5.71 0.88
C VAL A 3 -4.29 6.24 0.60
N ALA A 4 -3.53 5.48 -0.20
CA ALA A 4 -2.19 5.81 -0.69
C ALA A 4 -2.21 6.82 -1.86
N ASN A 5 -3.33 6.95 -2.58
CA ASN A 5 -3.47 7.94 -3.65
C ASN A 5 -4.91 8.46 -3.73
N ASN A 6 -5.10 9.76 -3.48
CA ASN A 6 -6.42 10.40 -3.50
C ASN A 6 -7.06 10.49 -4.89
N VAL A 7 -6.29 10.32 -5.97
CA VAL A 7 -6.77 10.34 -7.36
C VAL A 7 -7.31 8.96 -7.78
N SER A 8 -6.69 7.88 -7.30
CA SER A 8 -7.06 6.50 -7.67
C SER A 8 -7.77 5.72 -6.59
N ALA A 9 -7.97 6.31 -5.40
CA ALA A 9 -8.54 5.67 -4.21
C ALA A 9 -7.83 4.37 -3.78
N THR A 10 -6.60 4.15 -4.24
CA THR A 10 -5.81 2.95 -3.94
C THR A 10 -5.30 3.02 -2.51
N THR A 11 -5.47 1.94 -1.73
CA THR A 11 -4.95 1.85 -0.35
C THR A 11 -3.44 1.55 -0.32
N ILE A 12 -2.79 1.69 0.83
CA ILE A 12 -1.37 1.31 0.98
C ILE A 12 -1.21 -0.18 0.73
N GLU A 13 -2.14 -0.97 1.28
CA GLU A 13 -2.22 -2.41 1.09
C GLU A 13 -2.33 -2.78 -0.39
N GLN A 14 -3.22 -2.12 -1.12
CA GLN A 14 -3.36 -2.32 -2.56
C GLN A 14 -2.12 -1.88 -3.33
N GLY A 15 -1.45 -0.80 -2.89
CA GLY A 15 -0.19 -0.34 -3.45
C GLY A 15 0.94 -1.36 -3.27
N VAL A 16 1.09 -1.93 -2.07
CA VAL A 16 2.08 -2.98 -1.78
C VAL A 16 1.76 -4.25 -2.56
N ASN A 17 0.50 -4.67 -2.61
CA ASN A 17 0.10 -5.82 -3.41
C ASN A 17 0.44 -5.62 -4.89
N ASN A 18 0.11 -4.46 -5.46
CA ASN A 18 0.41 -4.14 -6.85
C ASN A 18 1.93 -3.98 -7.11
N PHE A 19 2.69 -3.52 -6.13
CA PHE A 19 4.16 -3.51 -6.22
C PHE A 19 4.70 -4.93 -6.29
N LEU A 20 4.26 -5.83 -5.39
CA LEU A 20 4.71 -7.22 -5.35
C LEU A 20 4.46 -7.94 -6.67
N THR A 21 3.29 -7.76 -7.30
CA THR A 21 3.02 -8.38 -8.61
C THR A 21 3.98 -7.90 -9.71
N GLY A 22 4.54 -6.70 -9.58
CA GLY A 22 5.52 -6.12 -10.50
C GLY A 22 6.98 -6.55 -10.24
N VAL A 23 7.28 -7.17 -9.10
CA VAL A 23 8.64 -7.60 -8.72
C VAL A 23 8.76 -9.10 -8.43
N LEU A 24 7.66 -9.84 -8.63
CA LEU A 24 7.64 -11.30 -8.52
C LEU A 24 7.61 -11.92 -9.90
N TRP A 25 8.52 -12.87 -10.12
CA TRP A 25 8.76 -13.49 -11.40
C TRP A 25 8.23 -14.92 -11.45
N GLY A 26 7.80 -15.30 -12.63
CA GLY A 26 7.36 -16.64 -12.96
C GLY A 26 7.27 -16.80 -14.47
N ARG A 27 6.65 -17.89 -14.88
CA ARG A 27 6.40 -18.19 -16.28
C ARG A 27 5.06 -18.90 -16.42
N GLU A 28 4.51 -18.86 -17.62
CA GLU A 28 3.36 -19.67 -17.98
C GLU A 28 3.85 -21.01 -18.52
N VAL A 29 3.32 -22.11 -17.98
CA VAL A 29 3.57 -23.48 -18.45
C VAL A 29 2.21 -24.12 -18.65
N ASP A 30 1.93 -24.54 -19.89
CA ASP A 30 0.67 -25.20 -20.27
C ASP A 30 -0.60 -24.41 -19.88
N GLY A 31 -0.54 -23.08 -19.95
CA GLY A 31 -1.66 -22.19 -19.61
C GLY A 31 -1.78 -21.86 -18.12
N GLU A 32 -0.92 -22.42 -17.29
CA GLU A 32 -0.91 -22.22 -15.84
C GLU A 32 0.31 -21.41 -15.40
N TRP A 33 0.13 -20.62 -14.34
CA TRP A 33 1.22 -19.80 -13.79
C TRP A 33 2.12 -20.59 -12.86
N GLU A 34 3.42 -20.62 -13.16
CA GLU A 34 4.46 -21.21 -12.32
C GLU A 34 5.36 -20.13 -11.72
N TRP A 35 5.45 -20.10 -10.39
CA TRP A 35 6.33 -19.19 -9.66
C TRP A 35 7.80 -19.63 -9.76
N ILE A 36 8.66 -18.69 -10.14
CA ILE A 36 10.12 -18.89 -10.15
C ILE A 36 10.76 -18.10 -9.01
N SER A 37 10.25 -16.90 -8.72
CA SER A 37 10.70 -16.12 -7.56
C SER A 37 10.33 -16.80 -6.25
N THR A 38 11.32 -16.97 -5.40
CA THR A 38 11.14 -17.21 -3.96
C THR A 38 11.08 -15.90 -3.17
N GLU A 39 11.62 -14.82 -3.72
CA GLU A 39 11.67 -13.48 -3.13
C GLU A 39 11.40 -12.37 -4.17
N PRO A 40 10.93 -11.18 -3.75
CA PRO A 40 10.76 -10.02 -4.62
C PRO A 40 12.10 -9.51 -5.17
N SER A 41 12.18 -9.29 -6.48
CA SER A 41 13.36 -8.71 -7.12
C SER A 41 12.99 -7.79 -8.27
N LEU A 42 13.67 -6.65 -8.37
CA LEU A 42 13.58 -5.76 -9.53
C LEU A 42 14.29 -6.34 -10.76
N GLN A 43 15.22 -7.28 -10.55
CA GLN A 43 16.00 -7.89 -11.61
C GLN A 43 15.37 -9.21 -12.03
N LYS A 44 15.35 -9.42 -13.35
CA LYS A 44 14.90 -10.68 -13.94
C LYS A 44 15.83 -11.83 -13.49
N PRO A 45 15.30 -12.99 -13.08
CA PRO A 45 16.12 -14.14 -12.72
C PRO A 45 17.08 -14.56 -13.83
N GLU A 46 18.35 -14.75 -13.47
CA GLU A 46 19.36 -15.27 -14.39
C GLU A 46 19.00 -16.71 -14.81
N GLY A 47 19.15 -17.02 -16.10
CA GLY A 47 18.83 -18.36 -16.63
C GLY A 47 17.37 -18.61 -16.99
N CYS A 48 16.47 -17.62 -16.86
CA CYS A 48 15.06 -17.76 -17.25
C CYS A 48 14.65 -16.76 -18.36
N PRO A 49 14.90 -17.07 -19.65
CA PRO A 49 14.60 -16.14 -20.74
C PRO A 49 13.09 -15.88 -20.91
N ASN A 50 12.24 -16.85 -20.60
CA ASN A 50 10.78 -16.74 -20.74
C ASN A 50 10.09 -16.24 -19.45
N CYS A 51 10.86 -15.87 -18.42
CA CYS A 51 10.28 -15.31 -17.22
C CYS A 51 9.69 -13.92 -17.47
N THR A 52 8.54 -13.68 -16.85
CA THR A 52 7.87 -12.38 -16.80
C THR A 52 7.42 -12.10 -15.37
N THR A 53 7.06 -10.85 -15.10
CA THR A 53 6.44 -10.48 -13.82
C THR A 53 4.99 -10.95 -13.80
N TYR A 54 4.47 -11.31 -12.63
CA TYR A 54 3.07 -11.73 -12.51
C TYR A 54 2.08 -10.64 -12.94
N PHE A 55 2.41 -9.35 -12.72
CA PHE A 55 1.63 -8.23 -13.24
C PHE A 55 1.48 -8.30 -14.77
N LYS A 56 2.57 -8.54 -15.49
CA LYS A 56 2.56 -8.64 -16.96
C LYS A 56 1.81 -9.86 -17.47
N TYR A 57 1.89 -10.98 -16.75
CA TYR A 57 1.07 -12.15 -17.03
C TYR A 57 -0.43 -11.83 -16.92
N LEU A 58 -0.86 -11.24 -15.80
CA LEU A 58 -2.26 -10.83 -15.61
C LEU A 58 -2.70 -9.77 -16.62
N GLU A 59 -1.83 -8.82 -16.95
CA GLU A 59 -2.10 -7.78 -17.95
C GLU A 59 -2.40 -8.43 -19.31
N ASN A 60 -1.58 -9.39 -19.74
CA ASN A 60 -1.76 -10.09 -21.01
C ASN A 60 -3.03 -10.95 -21.06
N GLN A 61 -3.42 -11.55 -19.93
CA GLN A 61 -4.64 -12.38 -19.87
C GLN A 61 -5.92 -11.55 -19.80
N LEU A 62 -5.92 -10.47 -19.04
CA LEU A 62 -7.14 -9.75 -18.67
C LEU A 62 -7.39 -8.51 -19.52
N VAL A 63 -6.33 -7.79 -19.92
CA VAL A 63 -6.49 -6.46 -20.52
C VAL A 63 -6.53 -6.55 -22.03
N LYS A 64 -7.75 -6.56 -22.59
CA LYS A 64 -7.98 -6.40 -24.05
C LYS A 64 -8.49 -5.00 -24.39
N SER A 65 -9.04 -4.30 -23.39
CA SER A 65 -9.63 -2.97 -23.50
C SER A 65 -9.36 -2.13 -22.24
N ALA A 66 -9.66 -0.82 -22.30
CA ALA A 66 -9.47 0.09 -21.16
C ALA A 66 -10.36 -0.25 -19.95
N ILE A 67 -11.52 -0.88 -20.17
CA ILE A 67 -12.47 -1.26 -19.11
C ILE A 67 -11.87 -2.37 -18.23
N ASP A 68 -11.11 -3.28 -18.85
CA ASP A 68 -10.51 -4.44 -18.20
C ASP A 68 -9.41 -4.07 -17.19
N ARG A 69 -8.90 -2.82 -17.27
CA ARG A 69 -7.93 -2.30 -16.29
C ARG A 69 -8.51 -2.19 -14.89
N LYS A 70 -9.84 -2.10 -14.74
CA LYS A 70 -10.49 -2.15 -13.43
C LYS A 70 -10.31 -3.55 -12.81
N THR A 71 -10.60 -4.58 -13.58
CA THR A 71 -10.43 -5.99 -13.18
C THR A 71 -8.98 -6.31 -12.83
N LEU A 72 -8.02 -5.81 -13.62
CA LEU A 72 -6.60 -5.97 -13.32
C LEU A 72 -6.25 -5.36 -11.95
N ARG A 73 -6.69 -4.12 -11.67
CA ARG A 73 -6.43 -3.46 -10.38
C ARG A 73 -7.09 -4.18 -9.20
N GLU A 74 -8.27 -4.74 -9.39
CA GLU A 74 -8.95 -5.51 -8.35
C GLU A 74 -8.17 -6.78 -8.03
N LYS A 75 -7.74 -7.54 -9.05
CA LYS A 75 -6.91 -8.74 -8.87
C LYS A 75 -5.56 -8.40 -8.24
N THR A 76 -4.82 -7.43 -8.79
CA THR A 76 -3.50 -7.08 -8.25
C THR A 76 -3.59 -6.42 -6.89
N GLY A 77 -4.67 -5.72 -6.57
CA GLY A 77 -4.90 -5.09 -5.27
C GLY A 77 -5.17 -6.08 -4.12
N GLN A 78 -5.55 -7.32 -4.42
CA GLN A 78 -5.81 -8.38 -3.44
C GLN A 78 -4.82 -9.56 -3.51
N PHE A 79 -3.74 -9.41 -4.28
CA PHE A 79 -2.80 -10.48 -4.62
C PHE A 79 -2.42 -11.41 -3.45
N VAL A 80 -1.94 -10.87 -2.33
CA VAL A 80 -1.48 -11.68 -1.17
C VAL A 80 -2.60 -12.46 -0.49
N HIS A 81 -3.86 -12.04 -0.66
CA HIS A 81 -5.03 -12.73 -0.11
C HIS A 81 -5.63 -13.76 -1.08
N SER A 82 -5.09 -13.88 -2.30
CA SER A 82 -5.52 -14.83 -3.31
C SER A 82 -4.35 -15.71 -3.75
N GLU A 83 -3.70 -15.38 -4.86
CA GLU A 83 -2.68 -16.21 -5.51
C GLU A 83 -1.27 -16.03 -4.89
N GLY A 84 -1.09 -14.97 -4.09
CA GLY A 84 0.18 -14.53 -3.54
C GLY A 84 0.44 -14.86 -2.08
N GLU A 85 -0.32 -15.78 -1.47
CA GLU A 85 -0.26 -16.07 -0.03
C GLU A 85 1.17 -16.39 0.45
N ARG A 86 1.96 -17.11 -0.37
CA ARG A 86 3.36 -17.45 -0.06
C ARG A 86 4.28 -16.23 0.11
N PHE A 87 3.91 -15.07 -0.44
CA PHE A 87 4.68 -13.83 -0.36
C PHE A 87 4.17 -12.90 0.75
N LYS A 88 3.26 -13.38 1.60
CA LYS A 88 2.67 -12.59 2.69
C LYS A 88 3.71 -12.03 3.66
N CYS A 89 4.80 -12.75 3.92
CA CYS A 89 5.88 -12.25 4.76
C CYS A 89 6.48 -10.94 4.23
N PHE A 90 6.79 -10.87 2.93
CA PHE A 90 7.32 -9.66 2.29
C PHE A 90 6.28 -8.53 2.26
N TYR A 91 5.01 -8.87 2.06
CA TYR A 91 3.93 -7.89 2.15
C TYR A 91 3.85 -7.26 3.55
N ASP A 92 3.84 -8.08 4.60
CA ASP A 92 3.76 -7.59 5.97
C ASP A 92 4.99 -6.75 6.31
N GLU A 93 6.18 -7.18 5.90
CA GLU A 93 7.42 -6.43 6.07
C GLU A 93 7.37 -5.06 5.36
N LEU A 94 6.96 -5.01 4.09
CA LEU A 94 6.85 -3.77 3.33
C LEU A 94 5.81 -2.81 3.92
N VAL A 95 4.65 -3.34 4.35
CA VAL A 95 3.62 -2.54 5.02
C VAL A 95 4.17 -1.96 6.32
N GLU A 96 4.91 -2.74 7.11
CA GLU A 96 5.54 -2.26 8.34
C GLU A 96 6.66 -1.23 8.07
N LEU A 97 7.47 -1.42 7.03
CA LEU A 97 8.49 -0.45 6.62
C LEU A 97 7.90 0.89 6.19
N LEU A 98 6.72 0.88 5.55
CA LEU A 98 6.00 2.08 5.13
C LEU A 98 5.29 2.81 6.28
N ARG A 99 5.21 2.21 7.47
CA ARG A 99 4.70 2.91 8.65
C ARG A 99 5.70 3.97 9.08
N TYR A 100 5.26 5.23 9.08
CA TYR A 100 6.03 6.39 9.57
C TYR A 100 6.52 6.20 11.01
N ASN A 101 5.84 5.36 11.77
CA ASN A 101 6.10 5.12 13.17
C ASN A 101 6.41 3.65 13.44
N LYS A 102 7.66 3.24 13.27
CA LYS A 102 8.13 1.98 13.85
C LYS A 102 7.86 2.01 15.35
N LYS A 103 7.11 1.04 15.88
CA LYS A 103 7.02 0.86 17.34
C LYS A 103 8.38 0.36 17.85
N PRO A 104 8.96 0.92 18.93
CA PRO A 104 8.46 1.94 19.84
C PRO A 104 9.26 3.26 19.74
N SER A 105 9.20 3.97 18.62
CA SER A 105 9.91 5.26 18.51
C SER A 105 9.30 6.32 19.45
N VAL A 106 10.13 7.24 19.94
CA VAL A 106 9.71 8.39 20.76
C VAL A 106 8.72 9.28 19.98
N CYS A 107 8.92 9.42 18.67
CA CYS A 107 8.02 10.13 17.77
C CYS A 107 6.61 9.50 17.77
N ARG A 108 6.51 8.17 17.77
CA ARG A 108 5.22 7.47 17.86
C ARG A 108 4.51 7.73 19.17
N ARG A 109 5.22 7.71 20.31
CA ARG A 109 4.60 7.99 21.62
C ARG A 109 4.00 9.40 21.68
N ARG A 110 4.70 10.38 21.11
CA ARG A 110 4.21 11.76 21.01
C ARG A 110 2.95 11.85 20.14
N GLU A 111 2.91 11.14 19.02
CA GLU A 111 1.74 11.11 18.15
C GLU A 111 0.56 10.33 18.72
N ASP A 112 0.81 9.18 19.37
CA ASP A 112 -0.23 8.40 20.04
C ASP A 112 -0.87 9.24 21.16
N ARG A 113 -0.09 10.03 21.90
CA ARG A 113 -0.61 10.99 22.89
C ARG A 113 -1.49 12.07 22.24
N ILE A 114 -1.04 12.67 21.13
CA ILE A 114 -1.84 13.67 20.39
C ILE A 114 -3.15 13.05 19.90
N LEU A 115 -3.12 11.80 19.42
CA LEU A 115 -4.32 11.08 18.96
C LEU A 115 -5.30 10.78 20.09
N GLU A 116 -4.80 10.40 21.27
CA GLU A 116 -5.62 10.20 22.46
C GLU A 116 -6.25 11.51 22.93
N GLU A 117 -5.47 12.59 22.99
CA GLU A 117 -5.96 13.94 23.30
C GLU A 117 -7.06 14.37 22.30
N GLU A 118 -6.85 14.18 20.99
CA GLU A 118 -7.84 14.48 19.97
C GLU A 118 -9.09 13.60 20.04
N LYS A 119 -8.96 12.31 20.41
CA LYS A 119 -10.12 11.42 20.62
C LYS A 119 -10.95 11.87 21.82
N ASN A 120 -10.30 12.27 22.90
CA ASN A 120 -10.97 12.77 24.09
C ASN A 120 -11.71 14.09 23.78
N LEU A 121 -11.06 15.01 23.06
CA LEU A 121 -11.68 16.25 22.59
C LEU A 121 -12.86 16.01 21.63
N LYS A 122 -12.81 14.97 20.79
CA LYS A 122 -13.96 14.58 19.95
C LYS A 122 -15.09 13.95 20.76
N THR A 123 -14.78 13.16 21.79
CA THR A 123 -15.80 12.57 22.67
C THR A 123 -16.52 13.63 23.51
N GLU A 124 -15.85 14.74 23.80
CA GLU A 124 -16.45 15.93 24.42
C GLU A 124 -17.25 16.77 23.42
N ASN A 125 -16.74 16.99 22.19
CA ASN A 125 -17.44 17.78 21.17
C ASN A 125 -18.57 17.04 20.45
N ASP A 126 -18.57 15.71 20.35
CA ASP A 126 -19.70 14.93 19.78
C ASP A 126 -20.93 14.94 20.72
N LYS A 127 -20.78 15.43 21.97
CA LYS A 127 -21.92 15.81 22.82
C LYS A 127 -22.49 17.20 22.46
N GLU A 128 -21.75 18.01 21.71
CA GLU A 128 -22.14 19.35 21.24
C GLU A 128 -21.87 19.52 19.73
N LYS A 129 -22.82 19.03 18.92
CA LYS A 129 -23.06 19.38 17.51
C LYS A 129 -22.24 18.66 16.42
N GLU A 130 -23.04 18.02 15.56
CA GLU A 130 -22.75 17.52 14.22
C GLU A 130 -22.32 18.68 13.28
N ILE A 131 -21.01 18.94 13.16
CA ILE A 131 -20.47 19.88 12.16
C ILE A 131 -19.45 19.17 11.26
N LYS A 132 -19.73 19.25 9.95
CA LYS A 132 -18.98 18.68 8.82
C LYS A 132 -17.46 18.87 8.97
N ARG A 133 -16.71 17.76 8.93
CA ARG A 133 -15.24 17.72 9.04
C ARG A 133 -14.57 18.46 7.85
N PRO A 134 -13.81 19.54 8.06
CA PRO A 134 -12.88 20.00 7.04
C PRO A 134 -11.71 19.01 6.94
N ARG A 135 -11.38 18.57 5.72
CA ARG A 135 -10.17 17.80 5.42
C ARG A 135 -8.95 18.62 5.86
N ARG A 136 -8.34 18.29 6.99
CA ARG A 136 -7.04 18.87 7.36
C ARG A 136 -5.93 18.17 6.57
N GLN A 137 -5.16 18.95 5.80
CA GLN A 137 -3.79 18.59 5.45
C GLN A 137 -3.01 18.50 6.76
N SER A 138 -2.73 17.30 7.25
CA SER A 138 -1.80 17.13 8.36
C SER A 138 -0.40 17.42 7.84
N VAL A 139 0.03 18.67 7.94
CA VAL A 139 1.43 19.05 7.75
C VAL A 139 2.21 18.42 8.90
N LEU A 140 2.98 17.39 8.59
CA LEU A 140 3.88 16.77 9.55
C LEU A 140 5.16 17.59 9.63
N TYR A 141 5.50 18.02 10.83
CA TYR A 141 6.85 18.47 11.13
C TYR A 141 7.70 17.23 11.42
N ALA A 142 8.19 16.55 10.37
CA ALA A 142 9.44 15.82 10.55
C ALA A 142 10.49 16.91 10.65
N ASP A 143 11.05 17.14 11.82
CA ASP A 143 12.15 18.10 11.96
C ASP A 143 13.36 17.51 11.20
N PRO A 144 13.92 18.14 10.14
CA PRO A 144 13.73 19.52 9.67
C PRO A 144 13.01 19.67 8.30
N LEU A 145 12.35 18.63 7.77
CA LEU A 145 11.74 18.64 6.44
C LEU A 145 10.22 18.34 6.48
N PRO A 146 9.35 19.23 5.98
CA PRO A 146 7.93 18.92 5.84
C PRO A 146 7.76 17.76 4.87
N VAL A 147 7.20 16.65 5.35
CA VAL A 147 6.90 15.47 4.54
C VAL A 147 5.40 15.34 4.33
N ASN A 148 5.01 15.09 3.09
CA ASN A 148 3.65 14.70 2.76
C ASN A 148 3.38 13.32 3.39
N GLY A 149 2.36 13.24 4.26
CA GLY A 149 1.98 12.01 4.93
C GLY A 149 0.47 11.78 4.96
N TYR A 150 0.07 10.52 4.98
CA TYR A 150 -1.32 10.10 5.16
C TYR A 150 -1.56 9.71 6.61
N ARG A 151 -2.68 10.16 7.19
CA ARG A 151 -3.17 9.67 8.49
C ARG A 151 -4.39 8.77 8.28
N SER A 152 -4.30 7.51 8.66
CA SER A 152 -5.43 6.56 8.63
C SER A 152 -6.47 6.85 9.72
N ALA A 153 -7.64 6.21 9.61
CA ALA A 153 -8.74 6.35 10.56
C ALA A 153 -8.38 5.90 11.99
N ASP A 154 -7.43 4.97 12.13
CA ASP A 154 -6.87 4.51 13.41
C ASP A 154 -5.74 5.41 13.93
N GLY A 155 -5.41 6.49 13.20
CA GLY A 155 -4.35 7.45 13.55
C GLY A 155 -2.94 7.01 13.15
N THR A 156 -2.79 5.87 12.47
CA THR A 156 -1.49 5.47 11.92
C THR A 156 -1.06 6.43 10.81
N LEU A 157 0.21 6.80 10.83
CA LEU A 157 0.79 7.75 9.89
C LEU A 157 1.69 7.00 8.91
N TYR A 158 1.66 7.39 7.64
CA TYR A 158 2.44 6.77 6.57
C TYR A 158 3.13 7.84 5.74
N HIS A 159 4.40 7.60 5.39
CA HIS A 159 5.10 8.39 4.38
C HIS A 159 4.56 8.02 2.99
N TYR A 160 4.31 9.00 2.14
CA TYR A 160 4.10 8.72 0.72
C TYR A 160 5.44 8.55 0.00
N ILE A 161 5.56 7.53 -0.84
CA ILE A 161 6.49 7.53 -1.98
C ILE A 161 5.61 7.85 -3.20
N LEU A 162 5.40 9.13 -3.49
CA LEU A 162 4.92 9.49 -4.82
C LEU A 162 6.13 9.49 -5.76
N PRO A 163 6.08 8.83 -6.92
CA PRO A 163 6.98 9.19 -8.01
C PRO A 163 6.69 10.65 -8.36
N ALA A 164 7.73 11.48 -8.41
CA ALA A 164 7.62 12.76 -9.11
C ALA A 164 7.29 12.44 -10.58
N PHE A 165 6.13 12.91 -11.06
CA PHE A 165 5.85 12.98 -12.48
C PHE A 165 6.54 14.22 -13.06
#